data_AF-A0AAD1WJS5-F1
#
_entry.id   AF-A0AAD1WJS5-F1
#
_cell.length_a   1.000
_cell.length_b   1.000
_cell.length_c   1.000
_cell.angle_alpha   90.00
_cell.angle_beta   90.00
_cell.angle_gamma   90.00
#
_symmetry.space_group_name_H-M   'P 1'
#
loop_
_entity.id
_entity.type
_entity.pdbx_description
1 polymer ?
#
loop_
_entity_poly.entity_id
_entity_poly.type
_entity_poly.pdbx_seq_one_letter_code
_entity_poly.pdbx_strand_id
1 'polypeptide(L)'
;MCEDETDWLSLKPTEPSPAQCCGSGCSPCVFDIYQSDLERWEKAKELGDTSLLSRRKVENSGSVLNSETFTAFRLILVERETDDTNRYRFHLPNGSSLGHMLGQHIVFRGIVKGLEIQRAYTPISRLDTRGHFDVLIKIYEHGLMSQFITGWKEGDWIECRGPFGGFSYRPNQYGELVMLCSGTGIAPMLPILSSVTDNEDDETFITLVICCRTYEKLYLKSFLHEQARFWNVRIFYVLSQVNTPFGLIYLCVGISFH
;
A
#
# COMPACT_ATOMS: atom_id res chain seq x y z
N MET A 1 -9.62 -47.42 12.87
CA MET A 1 -8.35 -46.86 12.38
C MET A 1 -8.11 -45.61 13.22
N CYS A 2 -7.11 -45.65 14.08
CA CYS A 2 -6.81 -44.55 15.01
C CYS A 2 -6.30 -43.37 14.19
N GLU A 3 -7.00 -42.23 14.24
CA GLU A 3 -6.43 -40.95 13.84
C GLU A 3 -5.32 -40.66 14.86
N ASP A 4 -4.10 -40.51 14.36
CA ASP A 4 -2.89 -40.41 15.15
C ASP A 4 -2.93 -39.08 15.94
N GLU A 5 -2.97 -39.14 17.28
CA GLU A 5 -3.12 -37.98 18.19
C GLU A 5 -2.01 -36.91 18.04
N THR A 6 -1.04 -37.16 17.16
CA THR A 6 0.14 -36.33 16.86
C THR A 6 0.13 -35.65 15.49
N ASP A 7 -0.91 -35.78 14.67
CA ASP A 7 -0.96 -35.22 13.30
C ASP A 7 -0.71 -33.69 13.28
N TRP A 8 -1.18 -32.97 14.30
CA TRP A 8 -1.01 -31.53 14.41
C TRP A 8 0.44 -31.08 14.71
N LEU A 9 1.33 -31.96 15.17
CA LEU A 9 2.76 -31.64 15.33
C LEU A 9 3.44 -31.34 13.98
N SER A 10 2.86 -31.83 12.88
CA SER A 10 3.30 -31.50 11.52
C SER A 10 3.04 -30.03 11.15
N LEU A 11 2.14 -29.35 11.86
CA LEU A 11 1.77 -27.94 11.62
C LEU A 11 2.77 -26.93 12.19
N LYS A 12 4.03 -27.35 12.41
CA LYS A 12 5.08 -26.45 12.88
C LYS A 12 5.28 -25.31 11.86
N PRO A 13 5.23 -24.03 12.29
CA PRO A 13 5.49 -22.90 11.39
C PRO A 13 6.85 -23.04 10.71
N THR A 14 6.89 -22.73 9.41
CA THR A 14 8.13 -22.73 8.63
C THR A 14 8.73 -21.33 8.61
N GLU A 15 10.03 -21.22 8.84
CA GLU A 15 10.72 -19.93 8.85
C GLU A 15 10.63 -19.25 7.48
N PRO A 16 10.17 -17.99 7.41
CA PRO A 16 10.05 -17.28 6.16
C PRO A 16 11.43 -16.93 5.58
N SER A 17 11.56 -16.98 4.26
CA SER A 17 12.81 -16.57 3.61
C SER A 17 12.99 -15.06 3.64
N PRO A 18 14.23 -14.52 3.60
CA PRO A 18 14.47 -13.07 3.54
C PRO A 18 13.76 -12.37 2.36
N ALA A 19 13.48 -13.08 1.26
CA ALA A 19 12.76 -12.57 0.10
C ALA A 19 11.26 -12.29 0.37
N GLN A 20 10.69 -12.91 1.42
CA GLN A 20 9.30 -12.71 1.86
C GLN A 20 9.14 -11.47 2.77
N CYS A 21 10.25 -10.85 3.19
CA CYS A 21 10.24 -9.60 3.93
C CYS A 21 9.98 -8.40 3.00
N CYS A 22 9.11 -7.47 3.42
CA CYS A 22 8.84 -6.22 2.70
C CYS A 22 10.11 -5.35 2.56
N GLY A 23 11.10 -5.50 3.46
CA GLY A 23 12.32 -4.70 3.51
C GLY A 23 12.10 -3.24 3.94
N SER A 24 10.88 -2.89 4.36
CA SER A 24 10.45 -1.51 4.65
C SER A 24 10.33 -1.21 6.15
N GLY A 25 10.80 -2.11 7.02
CA GLY A 25 10.65 -1.95 8.47
C GLY A 25 9.20 -2.10 8.98
N CYS A 26 8.36 -2.89 8.28
CA CYS A 26 6.97 -3.15 8.64
C CYS A 26 6.86 -3.80 10.05
N SER A 27 5.84 -3.47 10.85
CA SER A 27 5.52 -4.16 12.11
C SER A 27 4.00 -4.43 12.21
N PRO A 28 3.56 -5.69 12.45
CA PRO A 28 4.39 -6.90 12.49
C PRO A 28 4.92 -7.27 11.09
N CYS A 29 6.19 -7.64 10.97
CA CYS A 29 6.77 -8.18 9.75
C CYS A 29 6.50 -9.69 9.61
N VAL A 30 6.87 -10.28 8.47
CA VAL A 30 6.69 -11.73 8.24
C VAL A 30 7.42 -12.58 9.29
N PHE A 31 8.57 -12.11 9.79
CA PHE A 31 9.30 -12.77 10.86
C PHE A 31 8.59 -12.62 12.21
N ASP A 32 7.96 -11.48 12.50
CA ASP A 32 7.19 -11.28 13.74
C ASP A 32 5.97 -12.22 13.78
N ILE A 33 5.31 -12.41 12.63
CA ILE A 33 4.21 -13.37 12.49
C ILE A 33 4.73 -14.79 12.73
N TYR A 34 5.83 -15.18 12.08
CA TYR A 34 6.46 -16.48 12.27
C TYR A 34 6.83 -16.74 13.74
N GLN A 35 7.46 -15.78 14.42
CA GLN A 35 7.82 -15.93 15.83
C GLN A 35 6.58 -16.10 16.71
N SER A 36 5.53 -15.28 16.49
CA SER A 36 4.29 -15.41 17.26
C SER A 36 3.59 -16.75 17.04
N ASP A 37 3.58 -17.25 15.80
CA ASP A 37 2.97 -18.54 15.49
C ASP A 37 3.81 -19.70 16.02
N LEU A 38 5.15 -19.58 16.01
CA LEU A 38 6.08 -20.56 16.58
C LEU A 38 5.91 -20.65 18.10
N GLU A 39 5.87 -19.52 18.81
CA GLU A 39 5.61 -19.46 20.25
C GLU A 39 4.28 -20.14 20.62
N ARG A 40 3.23 -19.91 19.84
CA ARG A 40 1.93 -20.58 20.04
C ARG A 40 2.01 -22.08 19.82
N TRP A 41 2.67 -22.50 18.75
CA TRP A 41 2.85 -23.92 18.45
C TRP A 41 3.66 -24.63 19.54
N GLU A 42 4.73 -24.00 20.03
CA GLU A 42 5.54 -24.52 21.14
C GLU A 42 4.72 -24.62 22.43
N LYS A 43 3.91 -23.61 22.73
CA LYS A 43 3.02 -23.61 23.90
C LYS A 43 1.91 -24.67 23.79
N ALA A 44 1.32 -24.83 22.60
CA ALA A 44 0.36 -25.91 22.34
C ALA A 44 1.01 -27.28 22.54
N LYS A 45 2.26 -27.46 22.08
CA LYS A 45 3.05 -28.68 22.24
C LYS A 45 3.35 -29.01 23.69
N GLU A 46 3.71 -28.01 24.49
CA GLU A 46 3.97 -28.18 25.91
C GLU A 46 2.71 -28.57 26.69
N LEU A 47 1.57 -27.94 26.38
CA LEU A 47 0.32 -28.13 27.11
C LEU A 47 -0.57 -29.26 26.57
N GLY A 48 -0.26 -29.81 25.39
CA GLY A 48 -1.12 -30.75 24.69
C GLY A 48 -2.47 -30.15 24.25
N ASP A 49 -2.55 -28.82 24.15
CA ASP A 49 -3.79 -28.07 23.89
C ASP A 49 -3.75 -27.42 22.50
N THR A 50 -4.41 -28.07 21.54
CA THR A 50 -4.50 -27.60 20.15
C THR A 50 -5.40 -26.37 19.99
N SER A 51 -6.18 -25.98 21.02
CA SER A 51 -7.00 -24.76 20.97
C SER A 51 -6.13 -23.50 20.87
N LEU A 52 -4.88 -23.56 21.35
CA LEU A 52 -3.90 -22.48 21.28
C LEU A 52 -3.36 -22.24 19.87
N LEU A 53 -3.50 -23.22 18.96
CA LEU A 53 -3.18 -23.07 17.55
C LEU A 53 -4.23 -22.22 16.82
N SER A 54 -5.47 -22.19 17.33
CA SER A 54 -6.53 -21.37 16.76
C SER A 54 -6.31 -19.91 17.13
N ARG A 55 -5.97 -19.08 16.14
CA ARG A 55 -5.91 -17.64 16.35
C ARG A 55 -7.32 -17.15 16.69
N ARG A 56 -7.46 -16.25 17.68
CA ARG A 56 -8.67 -15.44 17.78
C ARG A 56 -8.88 -14.81 16.42
N LYS A 57 -9.97 -15.16 15.72
CA LYS A 57 -10.44 -14.40 14.56
C LYS A 57 -10.44 -12.94 15.01
N VAL A 58 -9.54 -12.13 14.45
CA VAL A 58 -9.79 -10.69 14.40
C VAL A 58 -11.16 -10.62 13.72
N GLU A 59 -12.17 -10.14 14.45
CA GLU A 59 -13.50 -9.98 13.90
C GLU A 59 -13.34 -9.29 12.55
N ASN A 60 -13.82 -9.96 11.50
CA ASN A 60 -13.60 -9.55 10.12
C ASN A 60 -14.31 -8.19 9.96
N SER A 61 -13.56 -7.11 10.11
CA SER A 61 -14.07 -5.74 10.20
C SER A 61 -14.40 -5.25 8.79
N GLY A 62 -15.29 -5.93 8.08
CA GLY A 62 -15.72 -5.59 6.72
C GLY A 62 -14.61 -5.47 5.66
N SER A 63 -13.36 -5.78 6.01
CA SER A 63 -12.21 -5.71 5.11
C SER A 63 -12.19 -6.92 4.20
N VAL A 64 -11.96 -6.67 2.91
CA VAL A 64 -11.82 -7.74 1.91
C VAL A 64 -10.41 -8.34 1.95
N LEU A 65 -9.49 -7.67 2.63
CA LEU A 65 -8.11 -8.08 2.78
C LEU A 65 -7.91 -8.94 4.03
N ASN A 66 -6.93 -9.84 3.97
CA ASN A 66 -6.45 -10.61 5.10
C ASN A 66 -4.92 -10.50 5.19
N SER A 67 -4.38 -10.23 6.38
CA SER A 67 -2.94 -10.02 6.57
C SER A 67 -2.12 -11.30 6.51
N GLU A 68 -2.76 -12.44 6.72
CA GLU A 68 -2.17 -13.78 6.81
C GLU A 68 -2.32 -14.55 5.49
N THR A 69 -3.45 -14.38 4.80
CA THR A 69 -3.74 -15.09 3.56
C THR A 69 -3.76 -14.19 2.34
N PHE A 70 -3.23 -14.70 1.23
CA PHE A 70 -3.33 -14.04 -0.06
C PHE A 70 -4.71 -14.22 -0.65
N THR A 71 -5.31 -13.11 -1.09
CA THR A 71 -6.58 -13.06 -1.80
C THR A 71 -6.33 -12.56 -3.21
N ALA A 72 -6.91 -13.24 -4.20
CA ALA A 72 -6.78 -12.87 -5.60
C ALA A 72 -7.82 -11.82 -5.99
N PHE A 73 -7.37 -10.74 -6.62
CA PHE A 73 -8.22 -9.69 -7.18
C PHE A 73 -8.02 -9.59 -8.68
N ARG A 74 -9.11 -9.37 -9.40
CA ARG A 74 -9.08 -9.24 -10.86
C ARG A 74 -8.56 -7.86 -11.24
N LEU A 75 -7.49 -7.79 -12.03
CA LEU A 75 -6.98 -6.58 -12.66
C LEU A 75 -7.95 -6.16 -13.77
N ILE A 76 -8.51 -4.96 -13.69
CA ILE A 76 -9.53 -4.46 -14.64
C ILE A 76 -9.12 -3.21 -15.41
N LEU A 77 -8.02 -2.56 -15.04
CA LEU A 77 -7.45 -1.44 -15.79
C LEU A 77 -5.94 -1.39 -15.59
N VAL A 78 -5.20 -1.20 -16.68
CA VAL A 78 -3.79 -0.76 -16.65
C VAL A 78 -3.67 0.53 -17.43
N GLU A 79 -3.46 1.63 -16.73
CA GLU A 79 -3.35 2.95 -17.34
C GLU A 79 -1.95 3.53 -17.13
N ARG A 80 -1.38 4.10 -18.18
CA ARG A 80 -0.05 4.72 -18.12
C ARG A 80 -0.15 6.10 -17.50
N GLU A 81 0.56 6.32 -16.39
CA GLU A 81 0.64 7.62 -15.71
C GLU A 81 1.85 8.43 -16.19
N THR A 82 3.01 7.77 -16.29
CA THR A 82 4.24 8.33 -16.87
C THR A 82 4.89 7.31 -17.80
N ASP A 83 6.05 7.65 -18.37
CA ASP A 83 6.87 6.74 -19.15
C ASP A 83 7.27 5.46 -18.40
N ASP A 84 7.46 5.53 -17.09
CA ASP A 84 7.94 4.45 -16.22
C ASP A 84 6.96 4.03 -15.11
N THR A 85 5.73 4.57 -15.08
CA THR A 85 4.78 4.31 -14.00
C THR A 85 3.37 4.12 -14.54
N ASN A 86 2.69 3.08 -14.04
CA ASN A 86 1.31 2.76 -14.40
C ASN A 86 0.42 2.76 -13.15
N ARG A 87 -0.84 3.11 -13.34
CA ARG A 87 -1.94 2.88 -12.41
C ARG A 87 -2.61 1.55 -12.73
N TYR A 88 -2.74 0.70 -11.72
CA TYR A 88 -3.41 -0.61 -11.82
C TYR A 88 -4.68 -0.57 -10.98
N ARG A 89 -5.81 -0.92 -11.58
CA ARG A 89 -7.11 -0.98 -10.90
C ARG A 89 -7.56 -2.42 -10.70
N PHE A 90 -7.90 -2.77 -9.47
CA PHE A 90 -8.37 -4.10 -9.11
C PHE A 90 -9.84 -4.06 -8.73
N HIS A 91 -10.62 -5.01 -9.24
CA HIS A 91 -12.04 -5.12 -8.93
C HIS A 91 -12.26 -5.70 -7.52
N LEU A 92 -13.18 -5.10 -6.77
CA LEU A 92 -13.67 -5.59 -5.49
C LEU A 92 -15.09 -6.19 -5.64
N PRO A 93 -15.34 -7.40 -5.12
CA PRO A 93 -16.62 -8.07 -5.27
C PRO A 93 -17.75 -7.32 -4.54
N ASN A 94 -18.99 -7.49 -5.02
CA ASN A 94 -20.21 -7.03 -4.35
C ASN A 94 -20.26 -5.53 -4.03
N GLY A 95 -19.50 -4.70 -4.75
CA GLY A 95 -19.44 -3.26 -4.49
C GLY A 95 -18.89 -2.92 -3.11
N SER A 96 -18.06 -3.80 -2.52
CA SER A 96 -17.38 -3.53 -1.26
C SER A 96 -16.29 -2.47 -1.44
N SER A 97 -15.85 -1.86 -0.33
CA SER A 97 -14.59 -1.12 -0.28
C SER A 97 -13.45 -2.04 0.12
N LEU A 98 -12.20 -1.57 -0.01
CA LEU A 98 -11.02 -2.38 0.33
C LEU A 98 -10.95 -2.67 1.84
N GLY A 99 -11.52 -1.78 2.67
CA GLY A 99 -11.53 -1.89 4.13
C GLY A 99 -10.13 -1.75 4.74
N HIS A 100 -9.36 -0.78 4.27
CA HIS A 100 -8.06 -0.39 4.84
C HIS A 100 -8.17 0.96 5.53
N MET A 101 -7.21 1.28 6.39
CA MET A 101 -7.04 2.58 7.03
C MET A 101 -6.00 3.44 6.30
N LEU A 102 -5.95 4.73 6.65
CA LEU A 102 -4.96 5.67 6.13
C LEU A 102 -3.53 5.15 6.32
N GLY A 103 -2.67 5.39 5.33
CA GLY A 103 -1.27 4.99 5.35
C GLY A 103 -1.00 3.47 5.29
N GLN A 104 -2.04 2.64 5.25
CA GLN A 104 -1.86 1.20 5.13
C GLN A 104 -1.43 0.80 3.72
N HIS A 105 -0.71 -0.31 3.62
CA HIS A 105 -0.28 -0.87 2.34
C HIS A 105 -0.68 -2.34 2.23
N ILE A 106 -0.68 -2.84 0.99
CA ILE A 106 -0.89 -4.24 0.63
C ILE A 106 0.40 -4.83 0.07
N VAL A 107 0.55 -6.14 0.15
CA VAL A 107 1.70 -6.87 -0.39
C VAL A 107 1.24 -7.73 -1.55
N PHE A 108 1.76 -7.46 -2.74
CA PHE A 108 1.64 -8.38 -3.87
C PHE A 108 2.75 -9.42 -3.82
N ARG A 109 2.44 -10.63 -4.32
CA ARG A 109 3.44 -11.68 -4.55
C ARG A 109 3.55 -12.05 -6.01
N GLY A 110 4.70 -12.58 -6.39
CA GLY A 110 4.96 -13.14 -7.71
C GLY A 110 6.07 -14.18 -7.67
N ILE A 111 6.18 -14.98 -8.73
CA ILE A 111 7.25 -15.97 -8.89
C ILE A 111 8.08 -15.57 -10.11
N VAL A 112 9.39 -15.35 -9.91
CA VAL A 112 10.33 -15.03 -10.97
C VAL A 112 11.49 -16.01 -10.92
N LYS A 113 11.65 -16.81 -11.98
CA LYS A 113 12.70 -17.86 -12.06
C LYS A 113 12.66 -18.84 -10.88
N GLY A 114 11.46 -19.18 -10.40
CA GLY A 114 11.25 -20.08 -9.26
C GLY A 114 11.39 -19.43 -7.88
N LEU A 115 11.79 -18.15 -7.81
CA LEU A 115 11.86 -17.41 -6.55
C LEU A 115 10.55 -16.67 -6.29
N GLU A 116 9.94 -16.89 -5.12
CA GLU A 116 8.85 -16.06 -4.64
C GLU A 116 9.38 -14.69 -4.20
N ILE A 117 8.79 -13.64 -4.75
CA ILE A 117 9.09 -12.25 -4.41
C ILE A 117 7.82 -11.57 -3.89
N GLN A 118 7.98 -10.73 -2.86
CA GLN A 118 6.89 -9.96 -2.28
C GLN A 118 7.25 -8.48 -2.22
N ARG A 119 6.33 -7.58 -2.57
CA ARG A 119 6.55 -6.12 -2.49
C ARG A 119 5.30 -5.40 -2.00
N ALA A 120 5.53 -4.40 -1.14
CA ALA A 120 4.50 -3.54 -0.59
C ALA A 120 4.13 -2.41 -1.55
N TYR A 121 2.83 -2.13 -1.65
CA TYR A 121 2.27 -1.03 -2.42
C TYR A 121 1.11 -0.41 -1.65
N THR A 122 1.04 0.92 -1.62
CA THR A 122 -0.05 1.64 -0.96
C THR A 122 -1.20 1.86 -1.93
N PRO A 123 -2.44 1.43 -1.58
CA PRO A 123 -3.63 1.83 -2.31
C PRO A 123 -3.74 3.36 -2.37
N ILE A 124 -4.11 3.89 -3.54
CA ILE A 124 -4.23 5.34 -3.77
C ILE A 124 -5.67 5.83 -3.84
N SER A 125 -6.64 4.91 -3.80
CA SER A 125 -8.07 5.22 -3.80
C SER A 125 -8.52 5.81 -2.46
N ARG A 126 -9.62 6.56 -2.47
CA ARG A 126 -10.31 6.99 -1.24
C ARG A 126 -10.75 5.77 -0.42
N LEU A 127 -10.79 5.90 0.91
CA LEU A 127 -11.11 4.77 1.81
C LEU A 127 -12.52 4.19 1.59
N ASP A 128 -13.47 5.04 1.20
CA ASP A 128 -14.85 4.71 0.93
C ASP A 128 -15.11 4.30 -0.52
N THR A 129 -14.08 4.30 -1.38
CA THR A 129 -14.19 3.86 -2.78
C THR A 129 -14.74 2.43 -2.82
N ARG A 130 -15.82 2.25 -3.58
CA ARG A 130 -16.50 0.96 -3.74
C ARG A 130 -16.22 0.33 -5.10
N GLY A 131 -16.18 -1.00 -5.12
CA GLY A 131 -16.06 -1.82 -6.31
C GLY A 131 -14.66 -1.90 -6.92
N HIS A 132 -13.71 -1.07 -6.46
CA HIS A 132 -12.32 -1.17 -6.89
C HIS A 132 -11.33 -0.53 -5.91
N PHE A 133 -10.05 -0.85 -6.10
CA PHE A 133 -8.94 -0.07 -5.55
C PHE A 133 -7.84 0.10 -6.60
N ASP A 134 -7.11 1.20 -6.51
CA ASP A 134 -6.01 1.55 -7.40
C ASP A 134 -4.68 1.50 -6.67
N VAL A 135 -3.61 1.11 -7.37
CA VAL A 135 -2.21 1.23 -6.92
C VAL A 135 -1.37 1.88 -8.01
N LEU A 136 -0.40 2.68 -7.59
CA LEU A 136 0.58 3.31 -8.47
C LEU A 136 1.90 2.54 -8.42
N ILE A 137 2.35 2.00 -9.55
CA ILE A 137 3.54 1.15 -9.60
C ILE A 137 4.51 1.66 -10.65
N LYS A 138 5.71 2.01 -10.17
CA LYS A 138 6.86 2.33 -11.01
C LYS A 138 7.56 1.04 -11.47
N ILE A 139 7.84 0.97 -12.76
CA ILE A 139 8.56 -0.12 -13.42
C ILE A 139 10.05 0.21 -13.46
N TYR A 140 10.84 -0.68 -12.86
CA TYR A 140 12.30 -0.63 -12.89
C TYR A 140 12.81 -1.70 -13.85
N GLU A 141 13.63 -1.32 -14.83
CA GLU A 141 14.12 -2.20 -15.90
C GLU A 141 14.73 -3.52 -15.40
N HIS A 142 15.46 -3.47 -14.29
CA HIS A 142 16.12 -4.64 -13.70
C HIS A 142 15.46 -5.12 -12.39
N GLY A 143 14.27 -4.59 -12.05
CA GLY A 143 13.56 -4.99 -10.84
C GLY A 143 12.84 -6.32 -11.03
N LEU A 144 13.09 -7.32 -10.17
CA LEU A 144 12.42 -8.63 -10.24
C LEU A 144 10.89 -8.49 -10.20
N MET A 145 10.37 -7.68 -9.27
CA MET A 145 8.92 -7.43 -9.20
C MET A 145 8.41 -6.68 -10.42
N SER A 146 9.19 -5.74 -10.96
CA SER A 146 8.83 -5.02 -12.18
C SER A 146 8.73 -5.97 -13.38
N GLN A 147 9.64 -6.93 -13.53
CA GLN A 147 9.56 -7.96 -14.59
C GLN A 147 8.29 -8.81 -14.46
N PHE A 148 7.90 -9.16 -13.24
CA PHE A 148 6.65 -9.88 -12.98
C PHE A 148 5.42 -9.03 -13.36
N ILE A 149 5.39 -7.77 -12.92
CA ILE A 149 4.28 -6.84 -13.14
C ILE A 149 4.14 -6.44 -14.62
N THR A 150 5.25 -6.32 -15.37
CA THR A 150 5.17 -6.02 -16.82
C THR A 150 4.46 -7.12 -17.62
N GLY A 151 4.32 -8.32 -17.06
CA GLY A 151 3.53 -9.40 -17.65
C GLY A 151 2.03 -9.31 -17.40
N TRP A 152 1.58 -8.48 -16.45
CA TRP A 152 0.18 -8.37 -16.08
C TRP A 152 -0.66 -7.72 -17.18
N LYS A 153 -1.86 -8.26 -17.37
CA LYS A 153 -2.85 -7.79 -18.32
C LYS A 153 -4.21 -7.67 -17.66
N GLU A 154 -5.05 -6.79 -18.21
CA GLU A 154 -6.45 -6.73 -17.81
C GLU A 154 -7.11 -8.11 -17.97
N GLY A 155 -7.82 -8.54 -16.93
CA GLY A 155 -8.38 -9.87 -16.81
C GLY A 155 -7.60 -10.80 -15.87
N ASP A 156 -6.32 -10.53 -15.61
CA ASP A 156 -5.49 -11.36 -14.73
C ASP A 156 -5.97 -11.32 -13.28
N TRP A 157 -5.72 -12.42 -12.56
CA TRP A 157 -5.99 -12.54 -11.13
C TRP A 157 -4.68 -12.41 -10.36
N ILE A 158 -4.57 -11.34 -9.59
CA ILE A 158 -3.34 -10.98 -8.88
C ILE A 158 -3.57 -11.13 -7.38
N GLU A 159 -2.66 -11.85 -6.74
CA GLU A 159 -2.74 -12.14 -5.32
C GLU A 159 -2.09 -11.04 -4.48
N CYS A 160 -2.84 -10.52 -3.51
CA CYS A 160 -2.31 -9.67 -2.47
C CYS A 160 -2.80 -10.05 -1.08
N ARG A 161 -2.06 -9.62 -0.08
CA ARG A 161 -2.45 -9.72 1.34
C ARG A 161 -2.27 -8.38 2.02
N GLY A 162 -2.89 -8.21 3.18
CA GLY A 162 -2.85 -6.99 3.98
C GLY A 162 -4.14 -6.77 4.76
N PRO A 163 -4.40 -5.54 5.20
CA PRO A 163 -3.49 -4.40 5.15
C PRO A 163 -2.35 -4.52 6.17
N PHE A 164 -1.27 -3.78 5.95
CA PHE A 164 -0.16 -3.64 6.91
C PHE A 164 0.16 -2.18 7.19
N GLY A 165 0.73 -1.92 8.37
CA GLY A 165 1.06 -0.58 8.84
C GLY A 165 -0.18 0.27 9.06
N GLY A 166 -0.01 1.58 8.92
CA GLY A 166 -1.08 2.57 9.02
C GLY A 166 -0.60 3.90 9.59
N PHE A 167 -1.40 4.93 9.36
CA PHE A 167 -1.26 6.25 9.93
C PHE A 167 -2.56 6.57 10.68
N SER A 168 -2.47 6.61 12.01
CA SER A 168 -3.62 6.92 12.86
C SER A 168 -3.88 8.42 12.83
N TYR A 169 -4.95 8.81 12.15
CA TYR A 169 -5.39 10.19 12.04
C TYR A 169 -6.86 10.30 12.43
N ARG A 170 -7.21 11.41 13.09
CA ARG A 170 -8.57 11.81 13.39
C ARG A 170 -8.76 13.26 12.95
N PRO A 171 -9.98 13.64 12.54
CA PRO A 171 -10.25 15.03 12.16
C PRO A 171 -9.83 16.01 13.25
N ASN A 172 -9.22 17.12 12.85
CA ASN A 172 -8.70 18.16 13.75
C ASN A 172 -7.67 17.70 14.78
N GLN A 173 -7.06 16.51 14.60
CA GLN A 173 -6.01 16.03 15.51
C GLN A 173 -4.77 16.92 15.49
N TYR A 174 -4.50 17.55 14.34
CA TYR A 174 -3.35 18.43 14.12
C TYR A 174 -3.82 19.75 13.50
N GLY A 175 -3.19 20.87 13.88
CA GLY A 175 -3.43 22.15 13.22
C GLY A 175 -2.86 22.20 11.80
N GLU A 176 -1.71 21.57 11.57
CA GLU A 176 -1.11 21.42 10.25
C GLU A 176 -0.41 20.07 10.10
N LEU A 177 -0.59 19.43 8.94
CA LEU A 177 0.08 18.22 8.50
C LEU A 177 1.03 18.56 7.34
N VAL A 178 2.34 18.40 7.58
CA VAL A 178 3.36 18.53 6.54
C VAL A 178 3.69 17.14 5.98
N MET A 179 3.36 16.93 4.71
CA MET A 179 3.61 15.68 3.99
C MET A 179 4.76 15.87 3.01
N LEU A 180 5.82 15.06 3.15
CA LEU A 180 6.98 15.08 2.28
C LEU A 180 7.01 13.79 1.47
N CYS A 181 7.05 13.88 0.14
CA CYS A 181 7.11 12.69 -0.71
C CYS A 181 8.02 12.88 -1.93
N SER A 182 8.47 11.74 -2.47
CA SER A 182 9.23 11.67 -3.71
C SER A 182 8.82 10.44 -4.50
N GLY A 183 8.69 10.59 -5.81
CA GLY A 183 8.27 9.51 -6.68
C GLY A 183 6.94 8.88 -6.21
N THR A 184 6.86 7.55 -6.23
CA THR A 184 5.66 6.81 -5.80
C THR A 184 5.39 6.90 -4.30
N GLY A 185 6.28 7.53 -3.51
CA GLY A 185 6.04 7.87 -2.11
C GLY A 185 4.87 8.85 -1.91
N ILE A 186 4.31 9.41 -2.99
CA ILE A 186 3.05 10.16 -2.95
C ILE A 186 1.86 9.27 -2.59
N ALA A 187 1.91 7.97 -2.90
CA ALA A 187 0.78 7.04 -2.74
C ALA A 187 0.12 7.07 -1.35
N PRO A 188 0.85 6.96 -0.21
CA PRO A 188 0.24 7.08 1.12
C PRO A 188 -0.35 8.45 1.44
N MET A 189 0.08 9.51 0.74
CA MET A 189 -0.38 10.87 1.00
C MET A 189 -1.77 11.13 0.40
N LEU A 190 -2.15 10.42 -0.65
CA LEU A 190 -3.39 10.69 -1.40
C LEU A 190 -4.66 10.34 -0.59
N PRO A 191 -4.76 9.17 0.09
CA PRO A 191 -5.89 8.89 0.95
C PRO A 191 -5.95 9.82 2.16
N ILE A 192 -4.80 10.24 2.71
CA ILE A 192 -4.74 11.21 3.83
C ILE A 192 -5.30 12.55 3.36
N LEU A 193 -4.81 13.04 2.23
CA LEU A 193 -5.27 14.29 1.62
C LEU A 193 -6.79 14.26 1.37
N SER A 194 -7.29 13.18 0.77
CA SER A 194 -8.73 13.00 0.53
C SER A 194 -9.52 12.93 1.83
N SER A 195 -9.00 12.27 2.86
CA SER A 195 -9.70 12.15 4.16
C SER A 195 -9.91 13.50 4.86
N VAL A 196 -9.01 14.45 4.66
CA VAL A 196 -9.17 15.82 5.19
C VAL A 196 -10.09 16.62 4.29
N THR A 197 -9.89 16.58 2.97
CA THR A 197 -10.66 17.42 2.03
C THR A 197 -12.09 16.96 1.80
N ASP A 198 -12.40 15.69 2.02
CA ASP A 198 -13.76 15.15 1.94
C ASP A 198 -14.57 15.36 3.23
N ASN A 199 -13.94 15.84 4.32
CA ASN A 199 -14.59 16.12 5.59
C ASN A 199 -14.65 17.62 5.86
N GLU A 200 -15.85 18.20 5.69
CA GLU A 200 -16.07 19.64 5.89
C GLU A 200 -15.81 20.12 7.33
N ASP A 201 -15.89 19.22 8.31
CA ASP A 201 -15.60 19.52 9.72
C ASP A 201 -14.10 19.42 10.07
N ASP A 202 -13.24 19.04 9.11
CA ASP A 202 -11.79 18.89 9.33
C ASP A 202 -11.01 20.13 8.87
N GLU A 203 -10.63 20.96 9.84
CA GLU A 203 -9.91 22.22 9.62
C GLU A 203 -8.38 22.04 9.61
N THR A 204 -7.87 20.81 9.62
CA THR A 204 -6.43 20.55 9.53
C THR A 204 -5.87 21.17 8.24
N PHE A 205 -4.83 22.01 8.37
CA PHE A 205 -4.08 22.48 7.21
C PHE A 205 -3.17 21.38 6.66
N ILE A 206 -3.04 21.27 5.35
CA ILE A 206 -2.12 20.35 4.68
C ILE A 206 -1.08 21.15 3.92
N THR A 207 0.19 20.85 4.17
CA THR A 207 1.31 21.27 3.32
C THR A 207 1.95 20.03 2.70
N LEU A 208 1.72 19.81 1.40
CA LEU A 208 2.29 18.69 0.64
C LEU A 208 3.50 19.17 -0.18
N VAL A 209 4.68 18.61 0.09
CA VAL A 209 5.91 18.86 -0.68
C VAL A 209 6.24 17.63 -1.51
N ILE A 210 6.29 17.80 -2.83
CA ILE A 210 6.51 16.74 -3.81
C ILE A 210 7.85 16.97 -4.50
N CYS A 211 8.80 16.06 -4.28
CA CYS A 211 10.09 16.06 -4.95
C CYS A 211 10.05 15.15 -6.19
N CYS A 212 10.35 15.70 -7.37
CA CYS A 212 10.47 14.92 -8.59
C CYS A 212 11.56 15.48 -9.52
N ARG A 213 11.95 14.70 -10.55
CA ARG A 213 13.03 15.14 -11.45
C ARG A 213 12.57 16.30 -12.32
N THR A 214 11.49 16.10 -13.07
CA THR A 214 10.90 17.11 -13.95
C THR A 214 9.38 17.12 -13.75
N TYR A 215 8.70 18.16 -14.26
CA TYR A 215 7.24 18.26 -14.13
C TYR A 215 6.50 17.12 -14.84
N GLU A 216 7.06 16.56 -15.92
CA GLU A 216 6.51 15.41 -16.65
C GLU A 216 6.49 14.14 -15.81
N LYS A 217 7.37 14.03 -14.81
CA LYS A 217 7.45 12.90 -13.88
C LYS A 217 6.50 13.02 -12.69
N LEU A 218 5.71 14.07 -12.61
CA LEU A 218 4.70 14.25 -11.56
C LEU A 218 3.47 13.39 -11.87
N TYR A 219 3.09 12.56 -10.91
CA TYR A 219 1.91 11.69 -11.00
C TYR A 219 0.63 12.42 -10.58
N LEU A 220 -0.50 12.00 -11.13
CA LEU A 220 -1.86 12.35 -10.73
C LEU A 220 -2.11 13.85 -10.73
N LYS A 221 -1.60 14.54 -11.76
CA LYS A 221 -1.64 16.01 -11.88
C LYS A 221 -3.04 16.59 -11.72
N SER A 222 -4.04 15.97 -12.34
CA SER A 222 -5.44 16.42 -12.26
C SER A 222 -5.97 16.36 -10.82
N PHE A 223 -5.70 15.25 -10.11
CA PHE A 223 -6.07 15.12 -8.71
C PHE A 223 -5.37 16.17 -7.84
N LEU A 224 -4.05 16.36 -8.01
CA LEU A 224 -3.30 17.36 -7.25
C LEU A 224 -3.81 18.79 -7.52
N HIS A 225 -4.18 19.09 -8.76
CA HIS A 225 -4.77 20.37 -9.12
C HIS A 225 -6.14 20.58 -8.46
N GLU A 226 -6.99 19.54 -8.38
CA GLU A 226 -8.26 19.62 -7.67
C GLU A 226 -8.07 19.85 -6.16
N GLN A 227 -7.13 19.12 -5.55
CA GLN A 227 -6.84 19.24 -4.12
C GLN A 227 -6.26 20.61 -3.75
N ALA A 228 -5.48 21.23 -4.64
CA ALA A 228 -4.93 22.57 -4.42
C ALA A 228 -5.98 23.69 -4.38
N ARG A 229 -7.26 23.40 -4.70
CA ARG A 229 -8.36 24.38 -4.65
C ARG A 229 -8.97 24.51 -3.25
N PHE A 230 -8.67 23.59 -2.35
CA PHE A 230 -9.17 23.64 -0.97
C PHE A 230 -8.37 24.69 -0.17
N TRP A 231 -9.09 25.49 0.62
CA TRP A 231 -8.52 26.64 1.34
C TRP A 231 -7.45 26.25 2.37
N ASN A 232 -7.52 25.02 2.89
CA ASN A 232 -6.61 24.46 3.86
C ASN A 232 -5.51 23.60 3.22
N VAL A 233 -5.36 23.56 1.89
CA VAL A 233 -4.34 22.74 1.20
C VAL A 233 -3.31 23.60 0.48
N ARG A 234 -2.03 23.32 0.70
CA ARG A 234 -0.89 23.90 -0.03
C ARG A 234 -0.04 22.80 -0.62
N ILE A 235 0.28 22.91 -1.91
CA ILE A 235 1.13 21.93 -2.62
C ILE A 235 2.35 22.64 -3.18
N PHE A 236 3.53 22.11 -2.85
CA PHE A 236 4.82 22.58 -3.31
C PHE A 236 5.49 21.53 -4.19
N TYR A 237 5.92 21.94 -5.39
CA TYR A 237 6.68 21.08 -6.29
C TYR A 237 8.17 21.43 -6.20
N VAL A 238 9.01 20.44 -5.94
CA VAL A 238 10.47 20.59 -5.89
C VAL A 238 11.05 19.77 -7.05
N LEU A 239 11.50 20.47 -8.10
CA LEU A 239 12.07 19.86 -9.30
C LEU A 239 13.59 19.82 -9.21
N SER A 240 14.19 18.63 -9.30
CA SER A 240 15.66 18.51 -9.29
C SER A 240 16.30 18.82 -10.66
N GLN A 241 15.50 18.81 -11.73
CA GLN A 241 15.90 19.13 -13.10
C GLN A 241 14.84 20.02 -13.72
N VAL A 242 15.24 21.19 -14.21
CA VAL A 242 14.36 22.12 -14.89
C VAL A 242 14.74 22.12 -16.37
N ASN A 243 13.89 21.56 -17.22
CA ASN A 243 14.02 21.76 -18.66
C ASN A 243 13.50 23.15 -19.01
N THR A 244 14.32 24.16 -18.74
CA THR A 244 14.14 25.51 -19.27
C THR A 244 15.15 25.70 -20.39
N PRO A 245 14.79 26.38 -21.50
CA PRO A 245 15.75 26.74 -22.56
C PRO A 245 16.86 27.70 -22.06
N PHE A 246 16.79 28.19 -20.83
CA PHE A 246 17.79 29.04 -20.19
C PHE A 246 18.15 28.46 -18.82
N GLY A 247 19.35 27.88 -18.70
CA GLY A 247 19.82 27.11 -17.55
C GLY A 247 19.88 27.89 -16.22
N LEU A 248 18.74 28.01 -15.54
CA LEU A 248 18.62 28.44 -14.16
C LEU A 248 17.94 27.33 -13.35
N ILE A 249 18.63 26.83 -12.33
CA ILE A 249 18.06 25.92 -11.33
C ILE A 249 17.08 26.76 -10.48
N TYR A 250 15.81 26.73 -10.84
CA TYR A 250 14.76 27.26 -9.98
C TYR A 250 14.35 26.18 -8.98
N LEU A 251 14.41 26.51 -7.68
CA LEU A 251 13.48 25.94 -6.70
C LEU A 251 12.10 26.48 -7.12
N CYS A 252 11.41 25.75 -8.00
CA CYS A 252 10.12 26.19 -8.53
C CYS A 252 9.04 25.96 -7.47
N VAL A 253 9.06 26.76 -6.40
CA VAL A 253 8.00 26.83 -5.40
C VAL A 253 6.75 27.35 -6.12
N GLY A 254 6.04 26.46 -6.79
CA GLY A 254 4.73 26.75 -7.37
C GLY A 254 3.75 26.90 -6.22
N ILE A 255 3.73 28.09 -5.61
CA ILE A 255 2.68 28.46 -4.66
C ILE A 255 1.42 28.60 -5.51
N SER A 256 0.49 27.65 -5.41
CA SER A 256 -0.88 27.90 -5.86
C SER A 256 -1.46 28.93 -4.90
N PHE A 257 -1.41 30.20 -5.29
CA PHE A 257 -2.21 31.23 -4.66
C PHE A 257 -3.64 31.11 -5.22
N HIS A 258 -4.60 30.91 -4.34
CA HIS A 258 -5.98 31.33 -4.55
C HIS A 258 -6.23 32.56 -3.69
#